data_AF-A0A956ZI19-F1
#
_entry.id   AF-A0A956ZI19-F1
#
_cell.length_a   1.000
_cell.length_b   1.000
_cell.length_c   1.000
_cell.angle_alpha   90.00
_cell.angle_beta   90.00
_cell.angle_gamma   90.00
#
_symmetry.space_group_name_H-M   'P 1'
#
loop_
_entity.id
_entity.type
_entity.pdbx_description
1 polymer ?
#
loop_
_entity_poly.entity_id
_entity_poly.type
_entity_poly.pdbx_seq_one_letter_code
_entity_poly.pdbx_strand_id
1 'polypeptide(L)'
;MPLFTVGQNRFVAGVFLSVAVFAASLAVATSLAAEDPGRSKSWDYVETQHDELRSIAVQACRFNAESNTTVLTVLRQDYARTAAAYDSGVRGRLSAGLARPQGLGVAAPSFESSLERLCPEVERGNLNASLEPIPPAFVDSGTDILSWDELDAAALAAGWPMEPGWWPEMRQIIQCESGRNRFAYNGSDPNGGSYGLTQLNGTQHFDKSGESFDLRFDPVVNLRVALWLRTVRGHFGGSGGWKICSERYGIQ
;
A
#
# COMPACT_ATOMS: atom_id res chain seq x y z
N MET A 1 45.57 1.71 -37.87
CA MET A 1 45.33 1.29 -36.46
C MET A 1 46.15 2.22 -35.59
N PRO A 2 45.60 2.86 -34.53
CA PRO A 2 44.64 2.39 -33.52
C PRO A 2 43.22 2.99 -33.74
N LEU A 3 42.05 2.47 -33.33
CA LEU A 3 41.49 1.68 -32.22
C LEU A 3 41.39 2.40 -30.85
N PHE A 4 40.11 2.64 -30.47
CA PHE A 4 39.54 3.06 -29.20
C PHE A 4 39.54 4.56 -28.80
N THR A 5 38.34 5.16 -28.82
CA THR A 5 37.69 5.80 -27.64
C THR A 5 36.26 6.24 -27.98
N VAL A 6 35.36 5.28 -28.23
CA VAL A 6 33.90 5.51 -28.24
C VAL A 6 33.34 4.75 -27.04
N GLY A 7 33.49 5.31 -25.84
CA GLY A 7 33.06 4.64 -24.61
C GLY A 7 32.80 5.55 -23.41
N GLN A 8 33.46 6.72 -23.34
CA GLN A 8 33.31 7.61 -22.17
C GLN A 8 32.11 8.57 -22.24
N ASN A 9 31.59 8.90 -23.44
CA ASN A 9 30.51 9.90 -23.54
C ASN A 9 29.12 9.41 -23.14
N ARG A 10 28.86 8.10 -23.14
CA ARG A 10 27.54 7.54 -22.72
C ARG A 10 27.42 7.42 -21.19
N PHE A 11 28.53 7.17 -20.51
CA PHE A 11 28.54 7.01 -19.06
C PHE A 11 28.31 8.34 -18.34
N VAL A 12 28.88 9.42 -18.87
CA VAL A 12 28.73 10.77 -18.31
C VAL A 12 27.30 11.28 -18.52
N ALA A 13 26.71 11.10 -19.69
CA ALA A 13 25.33 11.52 -19.96
C ALA A 13 24.28 10.83 -19.06
N GLY A 14 24.45 9.54 -18.76
CA GLY A 14 23.55 8.79 -17.88
C GLY A 14 23.60 9.24 -16.42
N VAL A 15 24.78 9.61 -15.91
CA VAL A 15 24.95 10.12 -14.54
C VAL A 15 24.38 11.53 -14.40
N PHE A 16 24.57 12.40 -15.40
CA PHE A 16 24.02 13.77 -15.38
C PHE A 16 22.48 13.79 -15.48
N LEU A 17 21.88 12.88 -16.25
CA LEU A 17 20.42 12.75 -16.28
C LEU A 17 19.86 12.23 -14.94
N SER A 18 20.57 11.32 -14.29
CA SER A 18 20.19 10.75 -12.99
C SER A 18 20.24 11.79 -11.86
N VAL A 19 21.25 12.67 -11.84
CA VAL A 19 21.34 13.76 -10.86
C VAL A 19 20.29 14.85 -11.11
N ALA A 20 19.96 15.15 -12.36
CA ALA A 20 18.93 16.13 -12.70
C ALA A 20 17.52 15.68 -12.30
N VAL A 21 17.21 14.39 -12.45
CA VAL A 21 15.93 13.81 -11.97
C VAL A 21 15.89 13.78 -10.44
N PHE A 22 16.99 13.38 -9.79
CA PHE A 22 17.11 13.36 -8.33
C PHE A 22 16.93 14.75 -7.70
N ALA A 23 17.51 15.79 -8.32
CA ALA A 23 17.36 17.17 -7.87
C ALA A 23 15.95 17.72 -8.10
N ALA A 24 15.28 17.34 -9.20
CA ALA A 24 13.92 17.78 -9.48
C ALA A 24 12.89 17.16 -8.52
N SER A 25 12.96 15.85 -8.24
CA SER A 25 12.01 15.18 -7.34
C SER A 25 12.18 15.61 -5.89
N LEU A 26 13.43 15.74 -5.41
CA LEU A 26 13.69 16.20 -4.05
C LEU A 26 13.31 17.68 -3.88
N ALA A 27 13.54 18.52 -4.89
CA ALA A 27 13.15 19.93 -4.86
C ALA A 27 11.62 20.14 -4.89
N VAL A 28 10.88 19.31 -5.63
CA VAL A 28 9.40 19.39 -5.65
C VAL A 28 8.80 18.92 -4.33
N ALA A 29 9.27 17.79 -3.77
CA ALA A 29 8.78 17.32 -2.47
C ALA A 29 9.12 18.27 -1.31
N THR A 30 10.31 18.89 -1.33
CA THR A 30 10.73 19.86 -0.31
C THR A 30 10.12 21.25 -0.50
N SER A 31 9.89 21.72 -1.73
CA SER A 31 9.21 23.00 -1.96
C SER A 31 7.72 22.91 -1.63
N LEU A 32 7.06 21.81 -1.96
CA LEU A 32 5.63 21.60 -1.67
C LEU A 32 5.34 21.43 -0.17
N ALA A 33 6.28 20.86 0.59
CA ALA A 33 6.19 20.78 2.05
C ALA A 33 6.50 22.11 2.74
N ALA A 34 7.28 22.99 2.10
CA ALA A 34 7.66 24.30 2.64
C ALA A 34 6.64 25.41 2.34
N GLU A 35 5.87 25.31 1.25
CA GLU A 35 4.93 26.36 0.83
C GLU A 35 3.60 26.38 1.61
N ASP A 36 3.16 25.26 2.19
CA ASP A 36 1.95 25.23 3.03
C ASP A 36 1.92 24.02 3.99
N PRO A 37 2.14 24.22 5.31
CA PRO A 37 2.06 23.16 6.32
C PRO A 37 0.68 22.46 6.35
N GLY A 38 -0.39 23.14 5.90
CA GLY A 38 -1.75 22.61 5.81
C GLY A 38 -1.94 21.61 4.68
N ARG A 39 -1.18 21.72 3.59
CA ARG A 39 -1.26 20.84 2.42
C ARG A 39 -0.86 19.40 2.74
N SER A 40 0.10 19.23 3.64
CA SER A 40 0.50 17.92 4.19
C SER A 40 -0.61 17.17 4.94
N LYS A 41 -1.74 17.81 5.21
CA LYS A 41 -2.93 17.22 5.84
C LYS A 41 -4.10 16.95 4.87
N SER A 42 -4.00 17.44 3.63
CA SER A 42 -5.00 17.25 2.57
C SER A 42 -4.80 15.94 1.80
N TRP A 43 -5.85 15.37 1.22
CA TRP A 43 -5.72 14.20 0.35
C TRP A 43 -4.91 14.51 -0.92
N ASP A 44 -4.87 15.76 -1.38
CA ASP A 44 -4.08 16.22 -2.53
C ASP A 44 -2.59 15.88 -2.41
N TYR A 45 -2.03 15.89 -1.20
CA TYR A 45 -0.65 15.48 -0.98
C TYR A 45 -0.45 13.97 -1.19
N VAL A 46 -1.42 13.14 -0.79
CA VAL A 46 -1.39 11.69 -1.03
C VAL A 46 -1.58 11.40 -2.52
N GLU A 47 -2.45 12.14 -3.20
CA GLU A 47 -2.62 12.07 -4.65
C GLU A 47 -1.31 12.42 -5.38
N THR A 48 -0.59 13.45 -4.92
CA THR A 48 0.72 13.81 -5.47
C THR A 48 1.72 12.65 -5.36
N GLN A 49 1.75 11.97 -4.21
CA GLN A 49 2.62 10.80 -4.02
C GLN A 49 2.19 9.61 -4.89
N HIS A 50 0.89 9.43 -5.10
CA HIS A 50 0.33 8.41 -6.00
C HIS A 50 0.77 8.63 -7.45
N ASP A 51 0.69 9.88 -7.92
CA ASP A 51 1.16 10.28 -9.25
C ASP A 51 2.67 10.11 -9.40
N GLU A 52 3.43 10.35 -8.34
CA GLU A 52 4.88 10.17 -8.36
C GLU A 52 5.28 8.70 -8.44
N LEU A 53 4.63 7.80 -7.70
CA LEU A 53 4.80 6.34 -7.84
C LEU A 53 4.59 5.91 -9.29
N ARG A 54 3.59 6.50 -9.96
CA ARG A 54 3.25 6.19 -11.35
C ARG A 54 4.34 6.62 -12.29
N SER A 55 4.81 7.86 -12.11
CA SER A 55 5.91 8.41 -12.89
C SER A 55 7.16 7.54 -12.80
N ILE A 56 7.53 7.11 -11.59
CA ILE A 56 8.71 6.26 -11.37
C ILE A 56 8.54 4.90 -12.04
N ALA A 57 7.38 4.26 -11.89
CA ALA A 57 7.11 2.96 -12.51
C ALA A 57 7.12 3.03 -14.05
N VAL A 58 6.54 4.08 -14.65
CA VAL A 58 6.60 4.30 -16.11
C VAL A 58 8.04 4.49 -16.59
N GLN A 59 8.86 5.23 -15.84
CA GLN A 59 10.28 5.38 -16.16
C GLN A 59 11.00 4.03 -16.10
N ALA A 60 10.74 3.24 -15.05
CA ALA A 60 11.34 1.92 -14.89
C ALA A 60 10.95 0.96 -16.02
N CYS A 61 9.70 0.97 -16.52
CA CYS A 61 9.30 0.20 -17.69
C CYS A 61 10.14 0.52 -18.94
N ARG A 62 10.43 1.80 -19.17
CA ARG A 62 11.25 2.25 -20.31
C ARG A 62 12.70 1.75 -20.19
N PHE A 63 13.30 1.85 -19.00
CA PHE A 63 14.67 1.41 -18.78
C PHE A 63 14.82 -0.12 -18.68
N ASN A 64 13.77 -0.84 -18.30
CA ASN A 64 13.76 -2.30 -18.31
C ASN A 64 13.92 -2.85 -19.73
N ALA A 65 13.27 -2.22 -20.72
CA ALA A 65 13.46 -2.55 -22.14
C ALA A 65 14.91 -2.33 -22.63
N GLU A 66 15.66 -1.42 -21.99
CA GLU A 66 17.05 -1.08 -22.33
C GLU A 66 18.10 -1.88 -21.54
N SER A 67 17.70 -2.76 -20.62
CA SER A 67 18.59 -3.57 -19.76
C SER A 67 19.57 -2.76 -18.89
N ASN A 68 19.19 -1.55 -18.49
CA ASN A 68 20.05 -0.68 -17.66
C ASN A 68 19.85 -0.93 -16.16
N THR A 69 20.61 -1.88 -15.61
CA THR A 69 20.46 -2.38 -14.23
C THR A 69 20.80 -1.33 -13.15
N THR A 70 21.70 -0.39 -13.42
CA THR A 70 22.05 0.68 -12.47
C THR A 70 20.90 1.67 -12.31
N VAL A 71 20.27 2.09 -13.41
CA VAL A 71 19.13 3.02 -13.37
C VAL A 71 17.90 2.37 -12.71
N LEU A 72 17.62 1.10 -13.01
CA LEU A 72 16.54 0.36 -12.36
C LEU A 72 16.72 0.24 -10.84
N THR A 73 17.96 0.11 -10.36
CA THR A 73 18.25 0.07 -8.92
C THR A 73 17.90 1.40 -8.25
N VAL A 74 18.25 2.52 -8.87
CA VAL A 74 17.92 3.87 -8.35
C VAL A 74 16.41 4.08 -8.35
N LEU A 75 15.72 3.78 -9.46
CA LEU A 75 14.27 3.94 -9.56
C LEU A 75 13.52 3.08 -8.54
N ARG A 76 14.02 1.88 -8.23
CA ARG A 76 13.46 1.02 -7.18
C ARG A 76 13.61 1.65 -5.80
N GLN A 77 14.76 2.27 -5.50
CA GLN A 77 14.98 2.97 -4.24
C GLN A 77 14.10 4.22 -4.12
N ASP A 78 13.93 4.96 -5.20
CA ASP A 78 13.07 6.15 -5.25
C ASP A 78 11.61 5.75 -5.04
N TYR A 79 11.15 4.71 -5.73
CA TYR A 79 9.82 4.15 -5.56
C TYR A 79 9.56 3.76 -4.11
N ALA A 80 10.50 3.06 -3.45
CA ALA A 80 10.36 2.65 -2.06
C ALA A 80 10.21 3.85 -1.10
N ARG A 81 10.92 4.96 -1.34
CA ARG A 81 10.80 6.19 -0.54
C ARG A 81 9.44 6.87 -0.75
N THR A 82 9.00 7.00 -2.00
CA THR A 82 7.69 7.58 -2.33
C THR A 82 6.55 6.71 -1.78
N ALA A 83 6.70 5.38 -1.81
CA ALA A 83 5.72 4.44 -1.25
C ALA A 83 5.58 4.64 0.26
N ALA A 84 6.70 4.75 0.99
CA ALA A 84 6.68 5.03 2.42
C ALA A 84 6.03 6.40 2.73
N ALA A 85 6.26 7.42 1.91
CA ALA A 85 5.63 8.73 2.06
C ALA A 85 4.11 8.69 1.79
N TYR A 86 3.69 7.95 0.76
CA TYR A 86 2.29 7.67 0.45
C TYR A 86 1.60 6.97 1.62
N ASP A 87 2.17 5.86 2.10
CA ASP A 87 1.62 5.05 3.19
C ASP A 87 1.50 5.84 4.49
N SER A 88 2.55 6.61 4.83
CA SER A 88 2.53 7.53 5.97
C SER A 88 1.46 8.62 5.82
N GLY A 89 1.30 9.16 4.61
CA GLY A 89 0.29 10.16 4.29
C GLY A 89 -1.14 9.65 4.46
N VAL A 90 -1.46 8.50 3.86
CA VAL A 90 -2.75 7.82 4.03
C VAL A 90 -3.02 7.56 5.50
N ARG A 91 -2.03 6.98 6.19
CA ARG A 91 -2.12 6.65 7.61
C ARG A 91 -2.47 7.86 8.48
N GLY A 92 -1.76 8.98 8.28
CA GLY A 92 -1.99 10.21 9.03
C GLY A 92 -3.40 10.80 8.84
N ARG A 93 -3.99 10.64 7.64
CA ARG A 93 -5.34 11.18 7.33
C ARG A 93 -6.45 10.31 7.87
N LEU A 94 -6.31 9.00 7.70
CA LEU A 94 -7.20 8.05 8.32
C LEU A 94 -7.17 8.22 9.85
N SER A 95 -5.99 8.37 10.46
CA SER A 95 -5.88 8.62 11.91
C SER A 95 -6.53 9.93 12.36
N ALA A 96 -6.60 10.92 11.47
CA ALA A 96 -7.32 12.17 11.70
C ALA A 96 -8.84 12.05 11.46
N GLY A 97 -9.36 10.86 11.15
CA GLY A 97 -10.78 10.60 10.91
C GLY A 97 -11.28 11.06 9.54
N LEU A 98 -10.38 11.37 8.61
CA LEU A 98 -10.78 11.80 7.26
C LEU A 98 -11.21 10.60 6.42
N ALA A 99 -12.35 10.72 5.75
CA ALA A 99 -12.80 9.75 4.76
C ALA A 99 -11.84 9.75 3.56
N ARG A 100 -11.45 8.56 3.10
CA ARG A 100 -10.56 8.37 1.95
C ARG A 100 -11.33 8.62 0.64
N PRO A 101 -10.76 9.39 -0.31
CA PRO A 101 -11.31 9.52 -1.66
C PRO A 101 -11.41 8.17 -2.38
N GLN A 102 -12.46 8.01 -3.18
CA GLN A 102 -12.57 6.87 -4.09
C GLN A 102 -11.42 6.94 -5.11
N GLY A 103 -10.74 5.82 -5.34
CA GLY A 103 -9.61 5.73 -6.29
C GLY A 103 -8.22 5.85 -5.68
N LEU A 104 -8.07 6.24 -4.40
CA LEU A 104 -6.76 6.21 -3.72
C LEU A 104 -6.57 4.91 -2.95
N GLY A 105 -5.39 4.29 -3.01
CA GLY A 105 -5.11 3.05 -2.31
C GLY A 105 -5.00 3.29 -0.81
N VAL A 106 -5.25 2.27 0.00
CA VAL A 106 -4.94 2.36 1.44
C VAL A 106 -3.46 2.09 1.74
N ALA A 107 -2.71 1.59 0.76
CA ALA A 107 -1.25 1.63 0.69
C ALA A 107 -0.77 1.72 -0.78
N ALA A 108 0.51 2.03 -0.94
CA ALA A 108 1.20 2.03 -2.21
C ALA A 108 1.34 0.60 -2.78
N PRO A 109 1.13 0.40 -4.09
CA PRO A 109 1.42 -0.89 -4.72
C PRO A 109 2.92 -1.21 -4.66
N SER A 110 3.28 -2.50 -4.73
CA SER A 110 4.70 -2.89 -4.83
C SER A 110 5.31 -2.42 -6.15
N PHE A 111 6.64 -2.26 -6.19
CA PHE A 111 7.34 -1.85 -7.41
C PHE A 111 7.11 -2.86 -8.55
N GLU A 112 7.25 -4.15 -8.25
CA GLU A 112 7.04 -5.26 -9.17
C GLU A 112 5.61 -5.29 -9.72
N SER A 113 4.59 -5.18 -8.86
CA SER A 113 3.19 -5.16 -9.28
C SER A 113 2.86 -3.94 -10.15
N SER A 114 3.49 -2.80 -9.85
CA SER A 114 3.37 -1.59 -10.66
C SER A 114 3.95 -1.78 -12.06
N LEU A 115 5.11 -2.46 -12.18
CA LEU A 115 5.72 -2.79 -13.47
C LEU A 115 4.86 -3.77 -14.27
N GLU A 116 4.43 -4.87 -13.67
CA GLU A 116 3.59 -5.88 -14.34
C GLU A 116 2.34 -5.26 -14.98
N ARG A 117 1.78 -4.25 -14.31
CA ARG A 117 0.57 -3.55 -14.75
C ARG A 117 0.85 -2.47 -15.79
N LEU A 118 1.89 -1.66 -15.58
CA LEU A 118 2.14 -0.48 -16.42
C LEU A 118 2.97 -0.78 -17.66
N CYS A 119 3.91 -1.72 -17.60
CA CYS A 119 4.83 -1.95 -18.71
C CYS A 119 4.13 -2.40 -20.01
N PRO A 120 3.13 -3.31 -19.99
CA PRO A 120 2.39 -3.67 -21.19
C PRO A 120 1.64 -2.48 -21.82
N GLU A 121 1.14 -1.55 -21.00
CA GLU A 121 0.46 -0.35 -21.47
C GLU A 121 1.44 0.67 -22.07
N VAL A 122 2.60 0.85 -21.42
CA VAL A 122 3.68 1.71 -21.91
C VAL A 122 4.20 1.20 -23.26
N GLU A 123 4.36 -0.12 -23.41
CA GLU A 123 4.76 -0.77 -24.67
C GLU A 123 3.73 -0.57 -25.79
N ARG A 124 2.43 -0.54 -25.45
CA ARG A 124 1.34 -0.21 -26.38
C ARG A 124 1.22 1.29 -26.68
N GLY A 125 2.10 2.12 -26.11
CA GLY A 125 2.08 3.58 -26.25
C GLY A 125 1.04 4.30 -25.38
N ASN A 126 0.38 3.60 -24.46
CA ASN A 126 -0.59 4.18 -23.54
C ASN A 126 0.10 4.71 -22.28
N LEU A 127 0.60 5.95 -22.37
CA LEU A 127 1.22 6.64 -21.23
C LEU A 127 0.19 7.09 -20.18
N ASN A 128 -1.11 7.06 -20.53
CA ASN A 128 -2.21 7.40 -19.63
C ASN A 128 -2.65 6.23 -18.74
N ALA A 129 -1.95 5.10 -18.78
CA ALA A 129 -2.18 3.97 -17.86
C ALA A 129 -2.09 4.41 -16.39
N SER A 130 -3.22 4.38 -15.70
CA SER A 130 -3.35 4.85 -14.32
C SER A 130 -2.62 3.92 -13.35
N LEU A 131 -2.14 4.45 -12.22
CA LEU A 131 -1.72 3.68 -11.06
C LEU A 131 -2.89 3.28 -10.14
N GLU A 132 -4.13 3.26 -10.67
CA GLU A 132 -5.30 2.86 -9.89
C GLU A 132 -4.93 1.72 -8.95
N PRO A 133 -5.21 1.87 -7.65
CA PRO A 133 -4.82 0.89 -6.66
C PRO A 133 -5.50 -0.40 -7.06
N ILE A 134 -4.71 -1.28 -7.63
CA ILE A 134 -5.05 -2.67 -7.82
C ILE A 134 -4.19 -3.37 -6.78
N PRO A 135 -4.69 -3.52 -5.55
CA PRO A 135 -4.62 -4.79 -4.88
C PRO A 135 -4.39 -5.92 -5.89
N PRO A 136 -3.35 -6.79 -5.78
CA PRO A 136 -3.33 -7.99 -6.61
C PRO A 136 -4.74 -8.58 -6.51
N ALA A 137 -5.40 -8.81 -7.66
CA ALA A 137 -6.79 -9.24 -7.63
C ALA A 137 -6.80 -10.49 -6.76
N PHE A 138 -7.37 -10.35 -5.55
CA PHE A 138 -7.41 -11.45 -4.61
C PHE A 138 -8.24 -12.51 -5.31
N VAL A 139 -7.58 -13.57 -5.75
CA VAL A 139 -8.26 -14.69 -6.36
C VAL A 139 -8.79 -15.52 -5.21
N ASP A 140 -10.06 -15.30 -4.94
CA ASP A 140 -10.78 -16.06 -3.95
C ASP A 140 -10.83 -17.54 -4.38
N SER A 141 -10.13 -18.41 -3.64
CA SER A 141 -10.20 -19.86 -3.87
C SER A 141 -11.53 -20.47 -3.45
N GLY A 142 -12.42 -19.67 -2.83
CA GLY A 142 -13.70 -20.12 -2.29
C GLY A 142 -13.56 -20.90 -0.99
N THR A 143 -12.39 -20.89 -0.36
CA THR A 143 -12.15 -21.58 0.91
C THR A 143 -12.60 -20.73 2.11
N ASP A 144 -13.15 -21.41 3.12
CA ASP A 144 -13.54 -20.77 4.38
C ASP A 144 -12.30 -20.36 5.18
N ILE A 145 -11.29 -21.22 5.23
CA ILE A 145 -10.02 -20.98 5.91
C ILE A 145 -8.97 -20.65 4.86
N LEU A 146 -8.51 -19.39 4.87
CA LEU A 146 -7.47 -18.96 3.95
C LEU A 146 -6.13 -19.63 4.29
N SER A 147 -5.42 -20.04 3.25
CA SER A 147 -3.99 -20.31 3.35
C SER A 147 -3.24 -19.05 3.74
N TRP A 148 -1.98 -19.22 4.16
CA TRP A 148 -1.14 -18.09 4.52
C TRP A 148 -0.86 -17.18 3.33
N ASP A 149 -0.62 -17.74 2.15
CA ASP A 149 -0.35 -16.97 0.94
C ASP A 149 -1.58 -16.19 0.47
N GLU A 150 -2.77 -16.78 0.57
CA GLU A 150 -4.03 -16.10 0.27
C GLU A 150 -4.32 -14.97 1.25
N LEU A 151 -4.01 -15.17 2.54
CA LEU A 151 -4.17 -14.14 3.54
C LEU A 151 -3.19 -12.98 3.28
N ASP A 152 -1.93 -13.28 2.98
CA ASP A 152 -0.91 -12.28 2.66
C ASP A 152 -1.26 -11.53 1.36
N ALA A 153 -1.81 -12.23 0.35
CA ALA A 153 -2.34 -11.62 -0.87
C ALA A 153 -3.57 -10.74 -0.59
N ALA A 154 -4.51 -11.18 0.25
CA ALA A 154 -5.66 -10.40 0.67
C ALA A 154 -5.25 -9.14 1.46
N ALA A 155 -4.16 -9.22 2.23
CA ALA A 155 -3.63 -8.09 2.99
C ALA A 155 -2.94 -7.05 2.11
N LEU A 156 -2.11 -7.50 1.17
CA LEU A 156 -1.59 -6.66 0.08
C LEU A 156 -2.74 -6.00 -0.67
N ALA A 157 -3.78 -6.79 -0.95
CA ALA A 157 -4.99 -6.33 -1.60
C ALA A 157 -5.84 -5.36 -0.75
N ALA A 158 -5.74 -5.47 0.55
CA ALA A 158 -6.33 -4.53 1.49
C ALA A 158 -5.36 -3.40 1.83
N GLY A 159 -4.23 -3.29 1.14
CA GLY A 159 -3.18 -2.28 1.30
C GLY A 159 -2.59 -2.23 2.71
N TRP A 160 -2.38 -3.37 3.35
CA TRP A 160 -1.60 -3.42 4.59
C TRP A 160 -0.10 -3.19 4.31
N PRO A 161 0.59 -2.35 5.09
CA PRO A 161 2.05 -2.28 5.06
C PRO A 161 2.67 -3.60 5.51
N MET A 162 3.55 -4.17 4.68
CA MET A 162 4.18 -5.48 4.93
C MET A 162 5.41 -5.41 5.85
N GLU A 163 5.47 -4.39 6.71
CA GLU A 163 6.60 -4.07 7.59
C GLU A 163 6.27 -4.37 9.06
N PRO A 164 7.28 -4.54 9.95
CA PRO A 164 7.05 -4.68 11.38
C PRO A 164 6.22 -3.54 11.98
N GLY A 165 5.33 -3.87 12.91
CA GLY A 165 4.33 -2.98 13.50
C GLY A 165 3.01 -2.87 12.71
N TRP A 166 2.86 -3.61 11.60
CA TRP A 166 1.71 -3.58 10.69
C TRP A 166 1.21 -4.98 10.34
N TRP A 167 1.41 -5.43 9.10
CA TRP A 167 0.86 -6.69 8.62
C TRP A 167 1.35 -7.91 9.41
N PRO A 168 2.66 -8.07 9.72
CA PRO A 168 3.14 -9.24 10.45
C PRO A 168 2.43 -9.45 11.80
N GLU A 169 2.03 -8.37 12.47
CA GLU A 169 1.29 -8.38 13.73
C GLU A 169 -0.20 -8.67 13.52
N MET A 170 -0.84 -8.02 12.54
CA MET A 170 -2.24 -8.32 12.19
C MET A 170 -2.41 -9.78 11.78
N ARG A 171 -1.46 -10.33 11.04
CA ARG A 171 -1.42 -11.74 10.63
C ARG A 171 -1.45 -12.70 11.83
N GLN A 172 -0.76 -12.34 12.92
CA GLN A 172 -0.80 -13.10 14.19
C GLN A 172 -2.14 -12.93 14.92
N ILE A 173 -2.70 -11.71 14.91
CA ILE A 173 -4.02 -11.44 15.49
C ILE A 173 -5.09 -12.28 14.80
N ILE A 174 -5.13 -12.32 13.46
CA ILE A 174 -6.09 -13.12 12.69
C ILE A 174 -6.02 -14.61 13.04
N GLN A 175 -4.81 -15.14 13.24
CA GLN A 175 -4.64 -16.53 13.67
C GLN A 175 -5.25 -16.82 15.05
N CYS A 176 -5.24 -15.84 15.94
CA CYS A 176 -5.83 -15.95 17.28
C CYS A 176 -7.34 -15.67 17.28
N GLU A 177 -7.82 -14.73 16.48
CA GLU A 177 -9.23 -14.31 16.39
C GLU A 177 -10.13 -15.32 15.69
N SER A 178 -9.74 -15.70 14.47
CA SER A 178 -10.59 -16.47 13.56
C SER A 178 -9.94 -17.77 13.11
N GLY A 179 -8.66 -17.99 13.41
CA GLY A 179 -7.90 -19.08 12.84
C GLY A 179 -7.84 -19.01 11.31
N ARG A 180 -7.92 -17.79 10.73
CA ARG A 180 -7.99 -17.50 9.29
C ARG A 180 -9.33 -17.88 8.63
N ASN A 181 -10.36 -18.17 9.41
CA ASN A 181 -11.70 -18.39 8.88
C ASN A 181 -12.36 -17.05 8.51
N ARG A 182 -12.57 -16.81 7.22
CA ARG A 182 -13.18 -15.57 6.71
C ARG A 182 -14.65 -15.41 7.03
N PHE A 183 -15.34 -16.50 7.36
CA PHE A 183 -16.75 -16.54 7.77
C PHE A 183 -16.92 -16.65 9.28
N ALA A 184 -15.83 -16.48 10.06
CA ALA A 184 -15.91 -16.50 11.51
C ALA A 184 -16.93 -15.44 12.00
N TYR A 185 -17.86 -15.89 12.84
CA TYR A 185 -18.89 -15.03 13.41
C TYR A 185 -19.10 -15.40 14.87
N ASN A 186 -19.00 -14.41 15.76
CA ASN A 186 -19.34 -14.55 17.17
C ASN A 186 -20.52 -13.66 17.52
N GLY A 187 -21.72 -14.24 17.55
CA GLY A 187 -22.96 -13.53 17.90
C GLY A 187 -23.13 -13.23 19.39
N SER A 188 -22.25 -13.74 20.26
CA SER A 188 -22.29 -13.46 21.70
C SER A 188 -21.66 -12.11 22.04
N ASP A 189 -20.89 -11.53 21.12
CA ASP A 189 -20.26 -10.24 21.34
C ASP A 189 -21.28 -9.08 21.22
N PRO A 190 -21.01 -7.93 21.87
CA PRO A 190 -21.85 -6.74 21.77
C PRO A 190 -22.04 -6.23 20.33
N ASN A 191 -22.92 -5.25 20.14
CA ASN A 191 -23.13 -4.56 18.85
C ASN A 191 -23.55 -5.48 17.69
N GLY A 192 -24.22 -6.59 18.00
CA GLY A 192 -24.65 -7.56 17.00
C GLY A 192 -23.57 -8.57 16.59
N GLY A 193 -22.47 -8.67 17.32
CA GLY A 193 -21.45 -9.70 17.14
C GLY A 193 -20.19 -9.24 16.40
N SER A 194 -19.23 -10.15 16.27
CA SER A 194 -17.93 -9.93 15.63
C SER A 194 -17.79 -10.73 14.34
N TYR A 195 -17.20 -10.14 13.30
CA TYR A 195 -17.28 -10.64 11.92
C TYR A 195 -15.93 -10.82 11.20
N GLY A 196 -15.80 -11.95 10.52
CA GLY A 196 -14.78 -12.25 9.53
C GLY A 196 -13.38 -12.50 10.09
N LEU A 197 -12.38 -12.40 9.21
CA LEU A 197 -10.98 -12.72 9.52
C LEU A 197 -10.46 -12.00 10.77
N THR A 198 -10.85 -10.74 10.92
CA THR A 198 -10.36 -9.87 11.99
C THR A 198 -11.37 -9.68 13.11
N GLN A 199 -12.49 -10.41 13.12
CA GLN A 199 -13.51 -10.35 14.19
C GLN A 199 -13.90 -8.90 14.55
N LEU A 200 -14.23 -8.09 13.54
CA LEU A 200 -14.66 -6.71 13.72
C LEU A 200 -16.03 -6.67 14.38
N ASN A 201 -16.12 -6.03 15.55
CA ASN A 201 -17.33 -5.99 16.35
C ASN A 201 -18.33 -4.96 15.82
N GLY A 202 -19.51 -5.41 15.39
CA GLY A 202 -20.62 -4.57 14.91
C GLY A 202 -20.42 -3.91 13.54
N THR A 203 -21.47 -3.25 13.05
CA THR A 203 -21.49 -2.60 11.72
C THR A 203 -20.71 -1.27 11.71
N GLN A 204 -20.55 -0.63 12.86
CA GLN A 204 -20.06 0.75 12.93
C GLN A 204 -18.65 0.95 12.37
N HIS A 205 -17.82 -0.10 12.33
CA HIS A 205 -16.48 -0.02 11.75
C HIS A 205 -16.54 0.05 10.22
N PHE A 206 -17.47 -0.68 9.61
CA PHE A 206 -17.73 -0.63 8.17
C PHE A 206 -18.28 0.75 7.77
N ASP A 207 -19.28 1.23 8.51
CA ASP A 207 -19.89 2.56 8.27
C ASP A 207 -18.84 3.69 8.35
N LYS A 208 -17.98 3.67 9.37
CA LYS A 208 -16.97 4.72 9.60
C LYS A 208 -15.78 4.64 8.64
N SER A 209 -15.48 3.46 8.11
CA SER A 209 -14.43 3.29 7.09
C SER A 209 -14.96 3.54 5.68
N GLY A 210 -16.28 3.61 5.49
CA GLY A 210 -16.95 3.79 4.20
C GLY A 210 -17.09 2.49 3.39
N GLU A 211 -16.90 1.34 4.02
CA GLU A 211 -17.03 0.02 3.38
C GLU A 211 -18.43 -0.56 3.63
N SER A 212 -18.96 -1.34 2.69
CA SER A 212 -20.28 -1.97 2.84
C SER A 212 -20.23 -3.15 3.81
N PHE A 213 -21.18 -3.20 4.76
CA PHE A 213 -21.32 -4.33 5.70
C PHE A 213 -21.76 -5.64 5.03
N ASP A 214 -22.36 -5.58 3.84
CA ASP A 214 -22.69 -6.79 3.07
C ASP A 214 -21.43 -7.56 2.67
N LEU A 215 -20.30 -6.88 2.59
CA LEU A 215 -18.99 -7.42 2.25
C LEU A 215 -18.15 -7.78 3.50
N ARG A 216 -18.75 -7.86 4.69
CA ARG A 216 -18.02 -8.13 5.94
C ARG A 216 -17.20 -9.42 5.97
N PHE A 217 -17.53 -10.40 5.11
CA PHE A 217 -16.82 -11.66 4.96
C PHE A 217 -15.95 -11.74 3.70
N ASP A 218 -15.95 -10.68 2.89
CA ASP A 218 -14.93 -10.52 1.86
C ASP A 218 -13.57 -10.26 2.54
N PRO A 219 -12.52 -11.06 2.26
CA PRO A 219 -11.23 -10.95 2.91
C PRO A 219 -10.62 -9.58 2.76
N VAL A 220 -10.69 -9.01 1.55
CA VAL A 220 -10.08 -7.72 1.23
C VAL A 220 -10.82 -6.61 1.94
N VAL A 221 -12.15 -6.61 1.91
CA VAL A 221 -12.96 -5.58 2.60
C VAL A 221 -12.78 -5.69 4.12
N ASN A 222 -12.89 -6.89 4.71
CA ASN A 222 -12.69 -7.09 6.15
C ASN A 222 -11.31 -6.57 6.60
N LEU A 223 -10.26 -6.88 5.84
CA LEU A 223 -8.90 -6.40 6.10
C LEU A 223 -8.76 -4.89 5.87
N ARG A 224 -9.48 -4.29 4.92
CA ARG A 224 -9.47 -2.83 4.70
C ARG A 224 -10.09 -2.08 5.88
N VAL A 225 -11.20 -2.58 6.41
CA VAL A 225 -11.82 -2.02 7.62
C VAL A 225 -10.90 -2.19 8.83
N ALA A 226 -10.24 -3.35 8.95
CA ALA A 226 -9.28 -3.59 10.03
C ALA A 226 -8.06 -2.68 9.95
N LEU A 227 -7.56 -2.39 8.75
CA LEU A 227 -6.45 -1.45 8.52
C LEU A 227 -6.86 -0.03 8.92
N TRP A 228 -8.05 0.41 8.51
CA TRP A 228 -8.62 1.67 8.97
C TRP A 228 -8.68 1.70 10.50
N LEU A 229 -9.21 0.65 11.14
CA LEU A 229 -9.35 0.59 12.59
C LEU A 229 -8.01 0.68 13.33
N ARG A 230 -7.00 -0.05 12.85
CA ARG A 230 -5.63 0.00 13.37
C ARG A 230 -5.02 1.40 13.20
N THR A 231 -5.34 2.07 12.10
CA THR A 231 -4.83 3.41 11.80
C THR A 231 -5.46 4.47 12.70
N VAL A 232 -6.78 4.44 12.89
CA VAL A 232 -7.48 5.40 13.77
C VAL A 232 -7.15 5.21 15.25
N ARG A 233 -6.87 3.98 15.67
CA ARG A 233 -6.46 3.69 17.05
C ARG A 233 -4.99 4.00 17.31
N GLY A 234 -4.14 3.88 16.28
CA GLY A 234 -2.69 4.06 16.42
C GLY A 234 -1.96 2.85 17.02
N HIS A 235 -2.68 1.84 17.52
CA HIS A 235 -2.13 0.60 18.09
C HIS A 235 -3.04 -0.61 17.79
N PHE A 236 -2.54 -1.82 17.99
CA PHE A 236 -3.38 -3.01 18.02
C PHE A 236 -4.09 -3.13 19.38
N GLY A 237 -5.29 -3.71 19.42
CA GLY A 237 -6.01 -3.92 20.67
C GLY A 237 -6.67 -2.67 21.28
N GLY A 238 -6.83 -2.68 22.61
CA GLY A 238 -7.59 -1.71 23.42
C GLY A 238 -8.63 -2.40 24.31
N SER A 239 -9.48 -3.23 23.71
CA SER A 239 -10.44 -4.11 24.39
C SER A 239 -10.83 -5.28 23.49
N GLY A 240 -11.54 -6.27 24.03
CA GLY A 240 -12.05 -7.42 23.27
C GLY A 240 -10.95 -8.37 22.77
N GLY A 241 -11.24 -9.11 21.71
CA GLY A 241 -10.34 -10.11 21.15
C GLY A 241 -8.97 -9.55 20.79
N TRP A 242 -8.90 -8.42 20.08
CA TRP A 242 -7.62 -7.91 19.56
C TRP A 242 -6.64 -7.62 20.69
N LYS A 243 -7.15 -7.18 21.84
CA LYS A 243 -6.34 -6.98 23.05
C LYS A 243 -5.79 -8.32 23.57
N ILE A 244 -6.63 -9.33 23.71
CA ILE A 244 -6.22 -10.66 24.19
C ILE A 244 -5.17 -11.25 23.26
N CYS A 245 -5.37 -11.14 21.95
CA CYS A 245 -4.44 -11.63 20.95
C CYS A 245 -3.14 -10.81 20.91
N SER A 246 -3.21 -9.48 20.99
CA SER A 246 -2.01 -8.64 21.02
C SER A 246 -1.16 -8.90 22.26
N GLU A 247 -1.78 -9.02 23.44
CA GLU A 247 -1.11 -9.37 24.71
C GLU A 247 -0.44 -10.74 24.63
N ARG A 248 -1.12 -11.75 24.06
CA ARG A 248 -0.57 -13.10 23.87
C ARG A 248 0.73 -13.09 23.06
N TYR A 249 0.84 -12.22 22.06
CA TYR A 249 2.00 -12.19 21.16
C TYR A 249 2.98 -11.04 21.45
N GLY A 250 2.76 -10.24 22.49
CA GLY A 250 3.62 -9.10 22.83
C GLY A 250 3.58 -7.97 21.79
N ILE A 251 2.45 -7.82 21.10
CA ILE A 251 2.22 -6.78 20.07
C ILE A 251 1.77 -5.50 20.77
N GLN A 252 2.41 -4.37 20.43
CA GLN A 252 2.06 -3.03 20.94
C GLN A 252 0.98 -2.34 20.11
#